data_AF-A0A2V5UHV1-F1
#
_entry.id   AF-A0A2V5UHV1-F1
#
_cell.length_a   1.000
_cell.length_b   1.000
_cell.length_c   1.000
_cell.angle_alpha   90.00
_cell.angle_beta   90.00
_cell.angle_gamma   90.00
#
_symmetry.space_group_name_H-M   'P 1'
#
loop_
_entity.id
_entity.type
_entity.pdbx_description
1 polymer ?
#
loop_
_entity_poly.entity_id
_entity_poly.type
_entity_poly.pdbx_seq_one_letter_code
_entity_poly.pdbx_strand_id
1 'polypeptide(L)'
;MRKRISPQPQRESPSANTAWLDLEALARVEVTSEDAAHPIESALLTVGATGWRAQSPGEQTIRLLFDCAQSVRRIRLVFREENEARTQEFVLRWSPTVDGSSREILRQQYHFSLSGATEEIEDYRVELEDVVALEITII
;
A
#
# COMPACT_ATOMS: atom_id res chain seq x y z
N MET A 1 -26.56 -9.20 -23.94
CA MET A 1 -25.72 -9.01 -22.74
C MET A 1 -25.45 -7.52 -22.56
N ARG A 2 -25.69 -6.94 -21.38
CA ARG A 2 -25.47 -5.51 -21.11
C ARG A 2 -24.17 -5.35 -20.30
N LYS A 3 -23.10 -4.94 -20.96
CA LYS A 3 -21.81 -4.61 -20.34
C LYS A 3 -21.89 -3.18 -19.83
N ARG A 4 -21.63 -2.98 -18.53
CA ARG A 4 -21.46 -1.64 -17.94
C ARG A 4 -19.98 -1.52 -17.56
N ILE A 5 -19.28 -0.59 -18.20
CA ILE A 5 -17.89 -0.27 -17.85
C ILE A 5 -18.01 0.69 -16.66
N SER A 6 -17.54 0.27 -15.49
CA SER A 6 -17.41 1.15 -14.34
C SER A 6 -16.34 2.21 -14.66
N PRO A 7 -16.59 3.51 -14.40
CA PRO A 7 -15.55 4.50 -14.54
C PRO A 7 -14.41 4.14 -13.58
N GLN A 8 -13.22 3.98 -14.15
CA GLN A 8 -11.98 3.85 -13.40
C GLN A 8 -11.86 5.14 -12.56
N PRO A 9 -11.66 5.07 -11.23
CA PRO A 9 -11.45 6.27 -10.43
C PRO A 9 -10.30 7.04 -11.07
N GLN A 10 -10.57 8.29 -11.46
CA GLN A 10 -9.57 9.15 -12.07
C GLN A 10 -8.38 9.23 -11.11
N ARG A 11 -7.16 9.15 -11.67
CA ARG A 11 -5.90 9.39 -10.98
C ARG A 11 -5.89 10.84 -10.47
N GLU A 12 -6.58 11.10 -9.37
CA GLU A 12 -6.52 12.36 -8.66
C GLU A 12 -5.20 12.35 -7.88
N SER A 13 -4.25 13.17 -8.31
CA SER A 13 -3.16 13.57 -7.43
C SER A 13 -3.77 14.11 -6.14
N PRO A 14 -3.26 13.76 -4.95
CA PRO A 14 -3.81 14.26 -3.71
C PRO A 14 -3.83 15.79 -3.79
N SER A 15 -5.01 16.38 -3.60
CA SER A 15 -5.09 17.82 -3.39
C SER A 15 -4.17 18.15 -2.21
N ALA A 16 -3.40 19.23 -2.31
CA ALA A 16 -2.49 19.69 -1.27
C ALA A 16 -3.16 19.98 0.10
N ASN A 17 -4.47 19.74 0.20
CA ASN A 17 -5.34 20.00 1.34
C ASN A 17 -5.86 18.72 2.03
N THR A 18 -5.43 17.52 1.59
CA THR A 18 -5.73 16.28 2.32
C THR A 18 -4.64 16.04 3.36
N ALA A 19 -4.98 16.16 4.65
CA ALA A 19 -4.07 15.82 5.75
C ALA A 19 -3.95 14.29 5.85
N TRP A 20 -2.82 13.74 5.37
CA TRP A 20 -2.46 12.34 5.55
C TRP A 20 -1.92 12.11 6.97
N LEU A 21 -2.05 10.88 7.48
CA LEU A 21 -1.41 10.49 8.73
C LEU A 21 0.12 10.57 8.57
N ASP A 22 0.78 11.14 9.57
CA ASP A 22 2.24 11.13 9.67
C ASP A 22 2.67 9.75 10.19
N LEU A 23 2.89 8.80 9.27
CA LEU A 23 3.17 7.42 9.62
C LEU A 23 4.50 7.25 10.36
N GLU A 24 5.48 8.12 10.11
CA GLU A 24 6.78 8.09 10.80
C GLU A 24 6.63 8.48 12.28
N ALA A 25 5.74 9.42 12.58
CA ALA A 25 5.47 9.85 13.95
C ALA A 25 4.46 8.97 14.70
N LEU A 26 3.64 8.19 13.99
CA LEU A 26 2.48 7.49 14.57
C LEU A 26 2.61 5.97 14.58
N ALA A 27 3.55 5.40 13.83
CA ALA A 27 3.67 3.96 13.67
C ALA A 27 5.10 3.46 13.64
N ARG A 28 5.29 2.26 14.18
CA ARG A 28 6.44 1.42 13.86
C ARG A 28 6.16 0.66 12.58
N VAL A 29 7.18 0.48 11.75
CA VAL A 29 7.08 -0.34 10.54
C VAL A 29 7.91 -1.60 10.67
N GLU A 30 7.31 -2.72 10.28
CA GLU A 30 7.99 -4.00 10.12
C GLU A 30 7.98 -4.38 8.64
N VAL A 31 9.13 -4.79 8.12
CA VAL A 31 9.29 -5.26 6.74
C VAL A 31 9.99 -6.61 6.72
N THR A 32 9.64 -7.46 5.76
CA THR A 32 10.24 -8.79 5.61
C THR A 32 11.68 -8.74 5.12
N SER A 33 11.99 -7.81 4.21
CA SER A 33 13.34 -7.52 3.74
C SER A 33 13.40 -6.10 3.17
N GLU A 34 14.59 -5.53 3.03
CA GLU A 34 14.74 -4.15 2.57
C GLU A 34 16.06 -3.95 1.84
N ASP A 35 15.99 -3.35 0.66
CA ASP A 35 17.14 -2.83 -0.09
C ASP A 35 17.57 -1.50 0.54
N ALA A 36 18.84 -1.43 0.96
CA ALA A 36 19.39 -0.24 1.61
C ALA A 36 19.31 1.04 0.75
N ALA A 37 19.21 0.93 -0.59
CA ALA A 37 19.01 2.07 -1.48
C ALA A 37 17.55 2.53 -1.59
N HIS A 38 16.60 1.70 -1.14
CA HIS A 38 15.16 1.93 -1.20
C HIS A 38 14.49 1.54 0.13
N PRO A 39 14.83 2.26 1.22
CA PRO A 39 14.35 1.92 2.55
C PRO A 39 12.89 2.30 2.74
N ILE A 40 12.23 1.78 3.78
CA ILE A 40 10.80 1.93 3.99
C ILE A 40 10.37 3.39 4.14
N GLU A 41 11.22 4.23 4.74
CA GLU A 41 10.99 5.66 4.90
C GLU A 41 10.79 6.35 3.55
N SER A 42 11.43 5.84 2.49
CA SER A 42 11.30 6.38 1.13
C SER A 42 9.92 6.09 0.50
N ALA A 43 9.13 5.18 1.05
CA ALA A 43 7.75 4.92 0.64
C ALA A 43 6.70 5.72 1.42
N LEU A 44 7.02 6.22 2.62
CA LEU A 44 6.08 6.89 3.51
C LEU A 44 5.95 8.40 3.24
N LEU A 45 6.82 8.95 2.38
CA LEU A 45 6.78 10.35 1.97
C LEU A 45 5.55 10.63 1.08
N THR A 46 4.84 11.73 1.37
CA THR A 46 3.67 12.16 0.57
C THR A 46 4.04 12.72 -0.80
N VAL A 47 5.27 13.23 -0.97
CA VAL A 47 5.77 13.83 -2.21
C VAL A 47 7.22 13.38 -2.45
N GLY A 48 7.55 13.02 -3.70
CA GLY A 48 8.92 12.68 -4.09
C GLY A 48 9.42 11.31 -3.61
N ALA A 49 8.53 10.47 -3.07
CA ALA A 49 8.83 9.11 -2.65
C ALA A 49 9.44 8.28 -3.79
N THR A 50 10.68 7.83 -3.58
CA THR A 50 11.34 6.82 -4.44
C THR A 50 10.79 5.41 -4.19
N GLY A 51 10.07 5.22 -3.08
CA GLY A 51 9.46 3.95 -2.70
C GLY A 51 10.40 3.03 -1.95
N TRP A 52 9.81 1.95 -1.44
CA TRP A 52 10.51 0.86 -0.77
C TRP A 52 10.74 -0.29 -1.75
N ARG A 53 11.82 -1.03 -1.55
CA ARG A 53 12.07 -2.28 -2.28
C ARG A 53 12.57 -3.35 -1.31
N ALA A 54 12.02 -4.55 -1.43
CA ALA A 54 12.57 -5.74 -0.79
C ALA A 54 13.94 -6.11 -1.38
N GLN A 55 14.90 -6.47 -0.53
CA GLN A 55 16.21 -6.95 -0.98
C GLN A 55 16.17 -8.38 -1.51
N SER A 56 15.28 -9.21 -0.97
CA SER A 56 15.20 -10.63 -1.29
C SER A 56 13.95 -10.95 -2.13
N PRO A 57 14.01 -11.98 -2.99
CA PRO A 57 12.83 -12.44 -3.73
C PRO A 57 11.83 -13.17 -2.81
N GLY A 58 10.62 -13.38 -3.31
CA GLY A 58 9.54 -14.09 -2.62
C GLY A 58 8.46 -13.17 -2.06
N GLU A 59 7.51 -13.73 -1.31
CA GLU A 59 6.44 -12.98 -0.65
C GLU A 59 7.04 -11.95 0.30
N GLN A 60 6.56 -10.71 0.22
CA GLN A 60 7.02 -9.63 1.08
C GLN A 60 5.87 -8.99 1.82
N THR A 61 6.12 -8.57 3.06
CA THR A 61 5.12 -7.92 3.89
C THR A 61 5.67 -6.60 4.43
N ILE A 62 4.83 -5.57 4.37
CA ILE A 62 5.01 -4.32 5.12
C ILE A 62 3.86 -4.24 6.12
N ARG A 63 4.20 -4.01 7.39
CA ARG A 63 3.23 -3.88 8.47
C ARG A 63 3.44 -2.59 9.24
N LEU A 64 2.42 -1.75 9.29
CA LEU A 64 2.33 -0.56 10.13
C LEU A 64 1.68 -0.95 11.45
N LEU A 65 2.37 -0.69 12.55
CA LEU A 65 1.88 -0.87 13.93
C LEU A 65 1.75 0.50 14.56
N PHE A 66 0.51 0.96 14.75
CA PHE A 66 0.26 2.29 15.32
C PHE A 66 0.46 2.30 16.84
N ASP A 67 1.13 3.34 17.35
CA ASP A 67 1.36 3.52 18.79
C ASP A 67 0.05 3.74 19.56
N CYS A 68 -0.93 4.34 18.89
CA CYS A 68 -2.31 4.50 19.35
C CYS A 68 -3.25 4.10 18.23
N ALA A 69 -4.39 3.50 18.56
CA ALA A 69 -5.38 3.08 17.57
C ALA A 69 -5.83 4.27 16.70
N GLN A 70 -5.86 4.06 15.38
CA GLN A 70 -6.18 5.11 14.40
C GLN A 70 -7.51 4.85 13.70
N SER A 71 -8.24 5.92 13.39
CA SER A 71 -9.32 5.88 12.41
C SER A 71 -8.75 6.05 11.01
N VAL A 72 -8.87 5.03 10.16
CA VAL A 72 -8.39 5.07 8.78
C VAL A 72 -9.58 5.22 7.85
N ARG A 73 -9.54 6.25 7.01
CA ARG A 73 -10.62 6.58 6.05
C ARG A 73 -10.21 6.49 4.59
N ARG A 74 -8.91 6.52 4.34
CA ARG A 74 -8.35 6.51 2.99
C ARG A 74 -7.01 5.81 3.01
N ILE A 75 -6.77 4.96 2.03
CA ILE A 75 -5.50 4.26 1.84
C ILE A 75 -5.08 4.48 0.41
N ARG A 76 -3.86 4.99 0.22
CA ARG A 76 -3.27 5.20 -1.10
C ARG A 76 -2.04 4.31 -1.24
N LEU A 77 -2.00 3.54 -2.31
CA LEU A 77 -0.88 2.66 -2.64
C LEU A 77 -0.35 3.00 -4.02
N VAL A 78 0.96 2.95 -4.18
CA VAL A 78 1.64 3.15 -5.46
C VAL A 78 2.60 2.00 -5.67
N PHE A 79 2.34 1.20 -6.69
CA PHE A 79 3.20 0.10 -7.10
C PHE A 79 3.94 0.50 -8.37
N ARG A 80 5.25 0.23 -8.40
CA ARG A 80 6.10 0.48 -9.57
C ARG A 80 6.88 -0.77 -9.92
N GLU A 81 6.88 -1.09 -11.20
CA GLU A 81 7.68 -2.14 -11.78
C GLU A 81 8.25 -1.65 -13.12
N GLU A 82 9.52 -1.29 -13.10
CA GLU A 82 10.23 -0.68 -14.23
C GLU A 82 11.27 -1.63 -14.84
N ASN A 83 11.49 -2.80 -14.24
CA ASN A 83 12.60 -3.69 -14.59
C ASN A 83 12.13 -4.95 -15.30
N GLU A 84 10.93 -5.46 -14.97
CA GLU A 84 10.46 -6.74 -15.50
C GLU A 84 8.96 -6.73 -15.82
N ALA A 85 8.56 -7.50 -16.84
CA ALA A 85 7.14 -7.80 -17.05
C ALA A 85 6.73 -8.93 -16.12
N ARG A 86 5.82 -8.67 -15.18
CA ARG A 86 5.36 -9.68 -14.22
C ARG A 86 3.91 -9.50 -13.83
N THR A 87 3.33 -10.60 -13.38
CA THR A 87 2.07 -10.57 -12.64
C THR A 87 2.40 -10.50 -11.16
N GLN A 88 1.71 -9.62 -10.43
CA GLN A 88 1.89 -9.44 -8.99
C GLN A 88 0.52 -9.41 -8.33
N GLU A 89 0.36 -10.08 -7.20
CA GLU A 89 -0.82 -9.96 -6.35
C GLU A 89 -0.43 -9.23 -5.07
N PHE A 90 -1.38 -8.52 -4.47
CA PHE A 90 -1.23 -8.11 -3.09
C PHE A 90 -2.53 -8.26 -2.31
N VAL A 91 -2.38 -8.32 -1.00
CA VAL A 91 -3.47 -8.41 -0.04
C VAL A 91 -3.28 -7.31 1.00
N LEU A 92 -4.32 -6.52 1.21
CA LEU A 92 -4.35 -5.50 2.23
C LEU A 92 -5.21 -5.99 3.40
N ARG A 93 -4.66 -5.98 4.61
CA ARG A 93 -5.33 -6.42 5.84
C ARG A 93 -5.20 -5.40 6.94
N TRP A 94 -6.11 -5.45 7.91
CA TRP A 94 -6.01 -4.67 9.13
C TRP A 94 -6.38 -5.49 10.36
N SER A 95 -5.96 -5.03 11.54
CA SER A 95 -6.38 -5.61 12.81
C SER A 95 -6.63 -4.52 13.85
N PRO A 96 -7.65 -4.70 14.71
CA PRO A 96 -7.90 -3.81 15.85
C PRO A 96 -6.97 -4.08 17.04
N THR A 97 -6.06 -5.05 16.94
CA THR A 97 -5.11 -5.43 17.99
C THR A 97 -3.79 -5.90 17.38
N VAL A 98 -2.68 -5.83 18.11
CA VAL A 98 -1.36 -6.23 17.60
C VAL A 98 -1.29 -7.74 17.29
N ASP A 99 -1.82 -8.59 18.16
CA ASP A 99 -1.73 -10.05 18.04
C ASP A 99 -3.05 -10.72 17.59
N GLY A 100 -4.03 -9.91 17.20
CA GLY A 100 -5.34 -10.40 16.76
C GLY A 100 -5.35 -10.94 15.34
N SER A 101 -6.47 -11.54 14.97
CA SER A 101 -6.70 -11.97 13.61
C SER A 101 -6.83 -10.78 12.67
N SER A 102 -5.92 -10.72 11.68
CA SER A 102 -6.01 -9.77 10.58
C SER A 102 -7.25 -10.05 9.72
N ARG A 103 -7.95 -8.98 9.37
CA ARG A 103 -9.13 -8.98 8.49
C ARG A 103 -8.72 -8.45 7.12
N GLU A 104 -9.02 -9.22 6.08
CA GLU A 104 -8.79 -8.79 4.70
C GLU A 104 -9.69 -7.59 4.36
N ILE A 105 -9.08 -6.53 3.83
CA ILE A 105 -9.77 -5.37 3.25
C ILE A 105 -10.06 -5.67 1.78
N LEU A 106 -9.01 -6.04 1.04
CA LEU A 106 -9.07 -6.38 -0.36
C LEU A 106 -7.87 -7.22 -0.80
N ARG A 107 -8.02 -7.81 -1.97
CA ARG A 107 -6.98 -8.50 -2.73
C ARG A 107 -7.07 -8.06 -4.19
N GLN A 108 -5.93 -7.77 -4.78
CA GLN A 108 -5.84 -7.33 -6.17
C GLN A 108 -4.61 -7.89 -6.86
N GLN A 109 -4.72 -8.04 -8.18
CA GLN A 109 -3.66 -8.55 -9.03
C GLN A 109 -3.41 -7.57 -10.19
N TYR A 110 -2.14 -7.34 -10.48
CA TYR A 110 -1.65 -6.50 -11.55
C TYR A 110 -0.83 -7.29 -12.56
N HIS A 111 -0.78 -6.76 -13.78
CA HIS A 111 0.09 -7.24 -14.85
C HIS A 111 0.97 -6.10 -15.32
N PHE A 112 2.21 -6.07 -14.84
CA PHE A 112 3.19 -5.08 -15.21
C PHE A 112 3.87 -5.45 -16.54
N SER A 113 4.20 -4.42 -17.32
CA SER A 113 4.87 -4.57 -18.61
C SER A 113 5.82 -3.40 -18.89
N LEU A 114 7.01 -3.72 -19.41
CA LEU A 114 8.05 -2.75 -19.72
C LEU A 114 7.67 -1.73 -20.81
N SER A 115 6.64 -2.01 -21.60
CA SER A 115 6.18 -1.17 -22.70
C SER A 115 4.94 -0.33 -22.36
N GLY A 116 4.41 -0.40 -21.14
CA GLY A 116 3.17 0.29 -20.82
C GLY A 116 2.87 0.42 -19.33
N ALA A 117 2.33 -0.63 -18.73
CA ALA A 117 1.88 -0.60 -17.32
C ALA A 117 3.07 -0.85 -16.40
N THR A 118 3.85 0.18 -16.09
CA THR A 118 4.96 0.13 -15.11
C THR A 118 4.57 0.72 -13.75
N GLU A 119 3.41 1.38 -13.65
CA GLU A 119 2.92 1.99 -12.41
C GLU A 119 1.41 1.77 -12.25
N GLU A 120 1.02 1.32 -11.06
CA GLU A 120 -0.37 1.24 -10.63
C GLU A 120 -0.56 2.10 -9.37
N ILE A 121 -1.58 2.94 -9.41
CA ILE A 121 -1.92 3.87 -8.31
C ILE A 121 -3.33 3.53 -7.87
N GLU A 122 -3.46 3.23 -6.59
CA GLU A 122 -4.72 2.91 -5.96
C GLU A 122 -5.07 3.92 -4.88
N ASP A 123 -6.37 4.19 -4.79
CA ASP A 123 -6.92 5.11 -3.81
C ASP A 123 -8.25 4.58 -3.29
N TYR A 124 -8.20 3.95 -2.12
CA TYR A 124 -9.37 3.35 -1.50
C TYR A 124 -9.94 4.27 -0.45
N ARG A 125 -11.25 4.43 -0.49
CA ARG A 125 -12.04 4.93 0.65
C ARG A 125 -12.45 3.74 1.50
N VAL A 126 -12.12 3.79 2.78
CA VAL A 126 -12.43 2.75 3.76
C VAL A 126 -13.07 3.40 4.99
N GLU A 127 -13.72 2.61 5.83
CA GLU A 127 -14.32 3.08 7.08
C GLU A 127 -13.85 2.18 8.22
N LEU A 128 -12.56 2.27 8.57
CA LEU A 128 -11.94 1.43 9.59
C LEU A 128 -11.74 2.24 10.88
N GLU A 129 -12.26 1.71 11.98
CA GLU A 129 -12.07 2.26 13.32
C GLU A 129 -11.10 1.38 14.11
N ASP A 130 -10.45 1.99 15.09
CA ASP A 130 -9.56 1.32 16.04
C ASP A 130 -8.43 0.52 15.36
N VAL A 131 -7.91 0.99 14.23
CA VAL A 131 -6.84 0.31 13.51
C VAL A 131 -5.56 0.36 14.34
N VAL A 132 -5.08 -0.82 14.76
CA VAL A 132 -3.81 -0.97 15.48
C VAL A 132 -2.73 -1.50 14.55
N ALA A 133 -3.10 -2.37 13.61
CA ALA A 133 -2.18 -2.85 12.58
C ALA A 133 -2.79 -2.70 11.19
N LEU A 134 -1.99 -2.23 10.23
CA LEU A 134 -2.30 -2.24 8.80
C LEU A 134 -1.17 -2.99 8.08
N GLU A 135 -1.52 -3.98 7.27
CA GLU A 135 -0.57 -4.90 6.66
C GLU A 135 -0.83 -5.00 5.16
N ILE A 136 0.24 -4.98 4.38
CA ILE A 136 0.22 -5.33 2.97
C ILE A 136 1.17 -6.50 2.71
N THR A 137 0.64 -7.56 2.12
CA THR A 137 1.41 -8.72 1.64
C THR A 137 1.44 -8.67 0.12
N ILE A 138 2.64 -8.77 -0.48
CA ILE A 138 2.89 -8.70 -1.91
C ILE A 138 3.44 -10.07 -2.36
N ILE A 139 2.79 -10.68 -3.36
CA ILE A 139 2.98 -12.06 -3.83
C ILE A 139 3.38 -12.04 -5.31
#